data_AF-A0A938NIB6-F1
#
_entry.id   AF-A0A938NIB6-F1
#
_cell.length_a   1.000
_cell.length_b   1.000
_cell.length_c   1.000
_cell.angle_alpha   90.00
_cell.angle_beta   90.00
_cell.angle_gamma   90.00
#
_symmetry.space_group_name_H-M   'P 1'
#
loop_
_entity.id
_entity.type
_entity.pdbx_description
1 polymer ?
#
loop_
_entity_poly.entity_id
_entity_poly.type
_entity_poly.pdbx_seq_one_letter_code
_entity_poly.pdbx_strand_id
1 'polypeptide(L)'
;MSPRKLVDMGLGAAVMGTVGTLIGLLMGGHVLPVAAGVGVALGTVVGLFGGRRFLISILIGTIAGGVLAWVLAGPEKISVGAGAGAAMGGFLGVQFSMLMDLRSDRKRAAAANQSNP
;
A
#
# COMPACT_ATOMS: atom_id res chain seq x y z
N MET A 1 13.74 16.73 7.38
CA MET A 1 13.23 15.47 6.79
C MET A 1 14.17 15.04 5.67
N SER A 2 14.40 13.74 5.45
CA SER A 2 15.24 13.29 4.33
C SER A 2 14.47 13.43 3.00
N PRO A 3 15.15 13.69 1.86
CA PRO A 3 14.49 13.84 0.55
C PRO A 3 13.64 12.62 0.18
N ARG A 4 14.13 11.42 0.56
CA ARG A 4 13.44 10.16 0.30
C ARG A 4 12.10 10.05 1.04
N LYS A 5 12.05 10.49 2.31
CA LYS A 5 10.79 10.54 3.07
C LYS A 5 9.78 11.50 2.46
N LEU A 6 10.25 12.64 1.94
CA LEU A 6 9.38 13.62 1.30
C LEU A 6 8.73 13.05 0.03
N VAL A 7 9.50 12.30 -0.76
CA VAL A 7 8.99 11.57 -1.94
C VAL A 7 8.00 10.48 -1.52
N ASP A 8 8.29 9.70 -0.49
CA ASP A 8 7.38 8.65 0.00
C ASP A 8 6.06 9.24 0.52
N MET A 9 6.10 10.40 1.21
CA MET A 9 4.92 11.15 1.62
C MET A 9 4.11 11.67 0.43
N GLY A 10 4.76 12.29 -0.55
CA GLY A 10 4.10 12.81 -1.75
C GLY A 10 3.44 11.70 -2.57
N LEU A 11 4.12 10.56 -2.72
CA LEU A 11 3.59 9.39 -3.40
C LEU A 11 2.38 8.81 -2.65
N GLY A 12 2.49 8.66 -1.33
CA GLY A 12 1.38 8.18 -0.50
C GLY A 12 0.17 9.09 -0.59
N ALA A 13 0.38 10.40 -0.45
CA ALA A 13 -0.66 11.42 -0.58
C ALA A 13 -1.35 11.39 -1.95
N ALA A 14 -0.58 11.28 -3.04
CA ALA A 14 -1.12 11.23 -4.40
C ALA A 14 -1.96 9.97 -4.64
N VAL A 15 -1.43 8.80 -4.26
CA VAL A 15 -2.11 7.51 -4.46
C VAL A 15 -3.40 7.46 -3.63
N MET A 16 -3.30 7.70 -2.33
CA MET A 16 -4.46 7.60 -1.44
C MET A 16 -5.44 8.75 -1.64
N GLY A 17 -4.97 9.94 -2.03
CA GLY A 17 -5.82 11.04 -2.46
C GLY A 17 -6.65 10.67 -3.68
N THR A 18 -6.03 10.04 -4.69
CA THR A 18 -6.76 9.54 -5.87
C THR A 18 -7.83 8.53 -5.47
N VAL A 19 -7.49 7.58 -4.60
CA VAL A 19 -8.46 6.60 -4.07
C VAL A 19 -9.61 7.30 -3.33
N GLY A 20 -9.30 8.26 -2.46
CA GLY A 20 -10.31 9.05 -1.73
C GLY A 20 -11.22 9.84 -2.66
N THR A 21 -10.68 10.44 -3.72
CA THR A 21 -11.46 11.12 -4.76
C THR A 21 -12.36 10.16 -5.51
N LEU A 22 -11.87 8.98 -5.90
CA LEU A 22 -12.68 7.97 -6.57
C LEU A 22 -13.83 7.46 -5.68
N ILE A 23 -13.56 7.22 -4.40
CA ILE A 23 -14.62 6.87 -3.42
C ILE A 23 -15.65 7.99 -3.32
N GLY A 24 -15.20 9.24 -3.19
CA GLY A 24 -16.07 10.41 -3.13
C GLY A 24 -16.95 10.58 -4.37
N LEU A 25 -16.41 10.32 -5.57
CA LEU A 25 -17.17 10.33 -6.81
C LEU A 25 -18.23 9.22 -6.86
N LEU A 26 -17.90 8.02 -6.36
CA LEU A 26 -18.82 6.89 -6.30
C LEU A 26 -19.94 7.06 -5.25
N MET A 27 -19.65 7.70 -4.12
CA MET A 27 -20.62 7.93 -3.03
C MET A 27 -21.46 9.19 -3.21
N GLY A 28 -21.11 10.06 -4.17
CA GLY A 28 -21.83 11.30 -4.47
C GLY A 28 -21.09 12.57 -3.98
N GLY A 29 -21.34 13.69 -4.68
CA GLY A 29 -20.52 14.91 -4.60
C GLY A 29 -20.36 15.53 -3.19
N HIS A 30 -21.31 15.33 -2.29
CA HIS A 30 -21.24 15.86 -0.91
C HIS A 30 -20.12 15.22 -0.08
N VAL A 31 -19.74 13.98 -0.39
CA VAL A 31 -18.72 13.21 0.36
C VAL A 31 -17.32 13.41 -0.23
N LEU A 32 -17.22 13.99 -1.42
CA LEU A 32 -15.97 14.11 -2.19
C LEU A 32 -14.85 14.86 -1.47
N PRO A 33 -15.05 16.06 -0.88
CA PRO A 33 -13.97 16.78 -0.23
C PRO A 33 -13.46 16.03 1.00
N VAL A 34 -14.37 15.38 1.73
CA VAL A 34 -14.05 14.60 2.93
C VAL A 34 -13.28 13.35 2.55
N ALA A 35 -13.77 12.57 1.57
CA ALA A 35 -13.11 11.34 1.14
C ALA A 35 -11.73 11.60 0.54
N ALA A 36 -11.58 12.64 -0.30
CA ALA A 36 -10.30 13.06 -0.85
C ALA A 36 -9.34 13.55 0.25
N GLY A 37 -9.83 14.38 1.18
CA GLY A 37 -9.03 14.88 2.30
C GLY A 37 -8.53 13.75 3.21
N VAL A 38 -9.40 12.80 3.55
CA VAL A 38 -9.03 11.60 4.32
C VAL A 38 -8.01 10.75 3.55
N GLY A 39 -8.21 10.56 2.25
CA GLY A 39 -7.26 9.86 1.39
C GLY A 39 -5.87 10.49 1.42
N VAL A 40 -5.78 11.79 1.19
CA VAL A 40 -4.51 12.53 1.26
C VAL A 40 -3.87 12.44 2.64
N ALA A 41 -4.65 12.62 3.71
CA ALA A 41 -4.14 12.56 5.08
C ALA A 41 -3.57 11.17 5.40
N LEU A 42 -4.32 10.10 5.14
CA LEU A 42 -3.87 8.73 5.37
C LEU A 42 -2.65 8.38 4.51
N GLY A 43 -2.64 8.79 3.25
CA GLY A 43 -1.49 8.60 2.35
C GLY A 43 -0.23 9.28 2.85
N THR A 44 -0.36 10.50 3.35
CA THR A 44 0.76 11.27 3.92
C THR A 44 1.31 10.58 5.17
N VAL A 45 0.43 10.10 6.06
CA VAL A 45 0.81 9.35 7.27
C VAL A 45 1.54 8.05 6.90
N VAL A 46 1.01 7.27 5.96
CA VAL A 46 1.67 6.02 5.53
C VAL A 46 3.05 6.28 4.90
N GLY A 47 3.17 7.35 4.11
CA GLY A 47 4.44 7.78 3.54
C GLY A 47 5.46 8.23 4.60
N LEU A 48 5.01 8.89 5.67
CA LEU A 48 5.87 9.27 6.80
C LEU A 48 6.51 8.06 7.49
N PHE A 49 5.77 6.96 7.63
CA PHE A 49 6.26 5.71 8.21
C PHE A 49 7.12 4.87 7.25
N GLY A 50 7.40 5.36 6.03
CA GLY A 50 8.22 4.63 5.05
C GLY A 50 7.50 3.42 4.46
N GLY A 51 6.16 3.43 4.45
CA GLY A 51 5.30 2.34 4.00
C GLY A 51 5.31 2.07 2.50
N ARG A 52 6.37 2.44 1.75
CA ARG A 52 6.41 2.28 0.29
C ARG A 52 6.14 0.83 -0.16
N ARG A 53 6.75 -0.16 0.52
CA ARG A 53 6.51 -1.58 0.24
C ARG A 53 5.07 -2.00 0.55
N PHE A 54 4.51 -1.46 1.63
CA PHE A 54 3.13 -1.67 2.04
C PHE A 54 2.15 -1.10 1.02
N LEU A 55 2.33 0.15 0.58
CA LEU A 55 1.51 0.76 -0.47
C LEU A 55 1.56 -0.01 -1.78
N ILE A 56 2.76 -0.44 -2.21
CA ILE A 56 2.92 -1.25 -3.43
C ILE A 56 2.18 -2.59 -3.28
N SER A 57 2.30 -3.25 -2.13
CA SER A 57 1.63 -4.53 -1.89
C SER A 57 0.11 -4.43 -1.86
N ILE A 58 -0.44 -3.36 -1.26
CA ILE A 58 -1.87 -3.07 -1.30
C ILE A 58 -2.30 -2.84 -2.74
N LEU A 59 -1.59 -1.98 -3.49
CA LEU A 59 -1.94 -1.65 -4.86
C LEU A 59 -1.98 -2.90 -5.76
N ILE A 60 -0.94 -3.74 -5.66
CA ILE A 60 -0.89 -5.02 -6.39
C ILE A 60 -2.07 -5.92 -5.97
N GLY A 61 -2.33 -6.02 -4.66
CA GLY A 61 -3.46 -6.79 -4.13
C GLY A 61 -4.80 -6.29 -4.65
N THR A 62 -5.04 -4.97 -4.68
CA THR A 62 -6.25 -4.35 -5.20
C THR A 62 -6.46 -4.68 -6.68
N ILE A 63 -5.41 -4.53 -7.49
CA ILE A 63 -5.48 -4.81 -8.93
C ILE A 63 -5.75 -6.31 -9.15
N ALA A 64 -4.97 -7.18 -8.50
CA ALA A 64 -5.11 -8.63 -8.64
C ALA A 64 -6.49 -9.12 -8.16
N GLY A 65 -6.96 -8.64 -7.01
CA GLY A 65 -8.27 -9.00 -6.46
C GLY A 65 -9.42 -8.49 -7.32
N GLY A 66 -9.32 -7.28 -7.87
CA GLY A 66 -10.30 -6.73 -8.81
C GLY A 66 -10.36 -7.52 -10.12
N VAL A 67 -9.20 -7.85 -10.69
CA VAL A 67 -9.10 -8.68 -11.91
C VAL A 67 -9.64 -10.08 -11.67
N LEU A 68 -9.28 -10.73 -10.55
CA LEU A 68 -9.79 -12.05 -10.22
C LEU A 68 -11.31 -12.04 -10.03
N ALA A 69 -11.86 -11.06 -9.33
CA ALA A 69 -13.31 -10.93 -9.17
C ALA A 69 -14.01 -10.66 -10.51
N TRP A 70 -13.39 -9.87 -11.39
CA TRP A 70 -13.92 -9.64 -12.74
C TRP A 70 -14.05 -10.95 -13.52
N VAL A 71 -12.97 -11.74 -13.55
CA VAL A 71 -12.90 -12.99 -14.32
C VAL A 71 -13.82 -14.06 -13.74
N LEU A 72 -13.91 -14.18 -12.41
CA LEU A 72 -14.66 -15.27 -11.77
C LEU A 72 -16.13 -14.94 -11.53
N ALA A 73 -16.46 -13.69 -11.23
CA ALA A 73 -17.78 -13.29 -10.73
C ALA A 73 -18.41 -12.11 -11.50
N GLY A 74 -17.78 -11.66 -12.58
CA GLY A 74 -18.29 -10.61 -13.45
C GLY A 74 -17.97 -9.18 -12.98
N PRO A 75 -18.29 -8.18 -13.81
CA PRO A 75 -17.89 -6.78 -13.59
C PRO A 75 -18.50 -6.14 -12.34
N GLU A 76 -19.67 -6.63 -11.91
CA GLU A 76 -20.39 -6.12 -10.72
C GLU A 76 -19.62 -6.36 -9.41
N LYS A 77 -18.70 -7.33 -9.39
CA LYS A 77 -17.95 -7.73 -8.19
C LYS A 77 -16.54 -7.17 -8.14
N ILE A 78 -16.12 -6.38 -9.14
CA ILE A 78 -14.78 -5.79 -9.21
C ILE A 78 -14.45 -5.00 -7.94
N SER A 79 -15.35 -4.14 -7.48
CA SER A 79 -15.11 -3.29 -6.30
C SER A 79 -14.91 -4.11 -5.02
N VAL A 80 -15.67 -5.21 -4.86
CA VAL A 80 -15.55 -6.12 -3.71
C VAL A 80 -14.23 -6.89 -3.78
N GLY A 81 -13.89 -7.42 -4.96
CA GLY A 81 -12.62 -8.10 -5.19
C GLY A 81 -11.40 -7.20 -4.99
N ALA A 82 -11.48 -5.96 -5.47
CA ALA A 82 -10.45 -4.95 -5.28
C ALA A 82 -10.27 -4.61 -3.79
N GLY A 83 -11.36 -4.44 -3.03
CA GLY A 83 -11.30 -4.20 -1.59
C GLY A 83 -10.69 -5.37 -0.80
N ALA A 84 -11.15 -6.60 -1.08
CA ALA A 84 -10.60 -7.80 -0.45
C ALA A 84 -9.12 -8.02 -0.81
N GLY A 85 -8.78 -7.81 -2.08
CA GLY A 85 -7.41 -7.87 -2.58
C GLY A 85 -6.49 -6.83 -1.94
N ALA A 86 -6.98 -5.60 -1.73
CA ALA A 86 -6.26 -4.54 -1.02
C ALA A 86 -5.88 -4.98 0.41
N ALA A 87 -6.84 -5.56 1.13
CA ALA A 87 -6.65 -6.02 2.50
C ALA A 87 -5.64 -7.18 2.58
N MET A 88 -5.79 -8.19 1.72
CA MET A 88 -4.86 -9.32 1.66
C MET A 88 -3.46 -8.90 1.20
N GLY A 89 -3.38 -8.04 0.18
CA GLY A 89 -2.12 -7.50 -0.35
C GLY A 89 -1.35 -6.73 0.71
N GLY A 90 -2.04 -5.89 1.49
CA GLY A 90 -1.45 -5.19 2.63
C GLY A 90 -0.91 -6.13 3.70
N PHE A 91 -1.67 -7.15 4.09
CA PHE A 91 -1.22 -8.15 5.07
C PHE A 91 0.01 -8.91 4.56
N LEU A 92 -0.03 -9.41 3.33
CA LEU A 92 1.09 -10.14 2.72
C LEU A 92 2.33 -9.26 2.56
N GLY A 93 2.18 -7.98 2.20
CA GLY A 93 3.29 -7.04 2.09
C GLY A 93 4.01 -6.79 3.41
N VAL A 94 3.28 -6.74 4.52
CA VAL A 94 3.86 -6.65 5.87
C VAL A 94 4.63 -7.92 6.20
N GLN A 95 4.02 -9.09 6.01
CA GLN A 95 4.65 -10.38 6.28
C GLN A 95 5.95 -10.58 5.47
N PHE A 96 5.92 -10.20 4.18
CA PHE A 96 7.08 -10.30 3.30
C PHE A 96 8.19 -9.34 3.70
N SER A 97 7.84 -8.13 4.16
CA SER A 97 8.81 -7.15 4.64
C SER A 97 9.53 -7.64 5.88
N MET A 98 8.79 -8.19 6.85
CA MET A 98 9.39 -8.77 8.07
C MET A 98 10.33 -9.94 7.76
N LEU A 99 9.93 -10.83 6.85
CA LEU A 99 10.79 -11.96 6.45
C LEU A 99 12.07 -11.47 5.75
N MET A 100 11.97 -10.46 4.90
CA MET A 100 13.11 -9.94 4.17
C MET A 100 14.07 -9.18 5.09
N ASP A 101 13.55 -8.46 6.08
CA ASP A 101 14.36 -7.77 7.09
C ASP A 101 15.15 -8.81 7.92
N LEU A 102 14.50 -9.90 8.36
CA LEU A 102 15.16 -11.01 9.07
C LEU A 102 16.30 -11.65 8.25
N ARG A 103 16.11 -11.81 6.93
CA ARG A 103 17.16 -12.32 6.04
C ARG A 103 18.32 -11.34 5.90
N SER A 104 18.03 -10.04 5.85
CA SER A 104 19.06 -9.01 5.76
C SER A 104 19.93 -8.96 7.02
N ASP A 105 19.31 -9.14 8.20
CA ASP A 105 20.02 -9.18 9.47
C ASP A 105 20.87 -10.44 9.62
N ARG A 106 20.37 -11.61 9.21
CA ARG A 106 21.16 -12.85 9.16
C ARG A 106 22.39 -12.73 8.26
N LYS A 107 22.26 -12.12 7.09
CA LYS A 107 23.39 -11.90 6.17
C LYS A 107 24.45 -10.97 6.78
N ARG A 108 24.02 -9.94 7.52
CA ARG A 108 24.93 -9.02 8.22
C ARG A 108 25.66 -9.70 9.37
N ALA A 109 24.97 -10.52 10.16
CA ALA A 109 25.58 -11.30 11.25
C ALA A 109 26.60 -12.32 10.72
N ALA A 110 26.28 -13.01 9.61
CA ALA A 110 27.20 -13.95 8.98
C ALA A 110 28.46 -13.25 8.44
N ALA A 111 28.32 -12.05 7.85
CA ALA A 111 29.46 -11.26 7.37
C ALA A 111 30.35 -10.73 8.51
N ALA A 112 29.76 -10.35 9.65
CA ALA A 112 30.51 -9.87 10.82
C ALA A 112 31.33 -10.98 11.50
N ASN A 113 30.81 -12.21 11.56
CA ASN A 113 31.56 -13.36 12.08
C ASN A 113 32.72 -13.80 11.17
N GLN A 114 32.70 -13.44 9.89
CA GLN A 114 33.76 -13.78 8.94
C GLN A 114 34.92 -12.76 8.95
N SER A 115 34.71 -11.58 9.55
CA SER A 115 35.73 -10.52 9.71
C SER A 115 36.50 -10.56 11.03
N ASN A 116 36.21 -11.49 11.93
CA ASN A 116 36.95 -11.67 13.18
C ASN A 116 37.64 -13.05 13.18
N PRO A 117 38.88 -13.15 12.66
CA PRO A 117 39.71 -14.35 12.80
C PRO A 117 40.18 -14.58 14.25
#